data_AF-D3VAC9-F1
#
_entry.id   AF-D3VAC9-F1
#
_cell.length_a   1.000
_cell.length_b   1.000
_cell.length_c   1.000
_cell.angle_alpha   90.00
_cell.angle_beta   90.00
_cell.angle_gamma   90.00
#
_symmetry.space_group_name_H-M   'P 1'
#
loop_
_entity.id
_entity.type
_entity.pdbx_description
1 polymer ?
#
loop_
_entity_poly.entity_id
_entity_poly.type
_entity_poly.pdbx_seq_one_letter_code
_entity_poly.pdbx_strand_id
1 'polypeptide(L)' 'MTMTHTQKDWHPAEIICALRKRGTTLAAVSREAGLSSSTLANTLSRA' A
#
# COMPACT_ATOMS: atom_id res chain seq x y z
N MET A 1 9.36 -2.56 -28.55
CA MET A 1 8.07 -2.61 -27.84
C MET A 1 8.16 -3.69 -26.78
N THR A 2 8.59 -3.32 -25.56
CA THR A 2 8.72 -4.27 -24.46
C THR A 2 7.34 -4.58 -23.89
N MET A 3 6.90 -5.83 -24.02
CA MET A 3 5.65 -6.32 -23.49
C MET A 3 5.69 -6.28 -21.96
N THR A 4 5.00 -5.31 -21.36
CA THR A 4 4.78 -5.26 -19.91
C THR A 4 3.78 -6.35 -19.55
N HIS A 5 4.27 -7.41 -18.90
CA HIS A 5 3.43 -8.43 -18.29
C HIS A 5 2.57 -7.72 -17.23
N THR A 6 1.29 -7.47 -17.52
CA THR A 6 0.33 -6.89 -16.57
C THR A 6 -0.05 -7.97 -15.55
N GLN A 7 0.88 -8.27 -14.65
CA GLN A 7 0.50 -8.77 -13.33
C GLN A 7 -0.44 -7.71 -12.77
N LYS A 8 -1.58 -8.15 -12.25
CA LYS A 8 -2.57 -7.28 -11.63
C LYS A 8 -2.04 -6.86 -10.26
N ASP A 9 -0.88 -6.22 -10.26
CA ASP A 9 -0.26 -5.66 -9.08
C ASP A 9 -1.07 -4.43 -8.72
N TRP A 10 -1.77 -4.51 -7.59
CA TRP A 10 -2.39 -3.32 -7.02
C TRP A 10 -1.30 -2.26 -6.89
N HIS A 11 -1.48 -1.13 -7.57
CA HIS A 11 -0.54 -0.04 -7.39
C HIS A 11 -0.58 0.37 -5.91
N PRO A 12 0.57 0.57 -5.25
CA PRO A 12 0.59 0.98 -3.85
C PRO A 12 -0.22 2.26 -3.60
N ALA A 13 -0.30 3.15 -4.59
CA ALA A 13 -1.18 4.31 -4.59
C ALA A 13 -2.69 3.95 -4.53
N GLU A 14 -3.12 2.89 -5.21
CA GLU A 14 -4.50 2.41 -5.16
C GLU A 14 -4.86 1.83 -3.79
N ILE A 15 -3.92 1.11 -3.15
CA ILE A 15 -4.09 0.61 -1.78
C ILE A 15 -4.25 1.79 -0.81
N ILE A 16 -3.40 2.81 -0.92
CA ILE A 16 -3.50 4.03 -0.10
C ILE A 16 -4.82 4.76 -0.35
N CYS A 17 -5.25 4.88 -1.62
CA CYS A 17 -6.51 5.51 -1.97
C CYS A 17 -7.72 4.74 -1.43
N ALA A 18 -7.69 3.40 -1.50
CA ALA A 18 -8.72 2.53 -0.95
C ALA A 18 -8.81 2.66 0.58
N LEU A 19 -7.67 2.75 1.28
CA LEU A 19 -7.65 3.00 2.73
C LEU A 19 -8.23 4.38 3.07
N ARG A 20 -7.86 5.42 2.33
CA ARG A 20 -8.43 6.77 2.51
C ARG A 20 -9.93 6.80 2.26
N LYS A 21 -10.42 6.09 1.23
CA LYS A 21 -11.86 5.93 0.95
C LYS A 21 -12.60 5.21 2.08
N ARG A 22 -11.92 4.29 2.79
CA ARG A 22 -12.44 3.63 4.00
C ARG A 22 -12.33 4.49 5.28
N GLY A 23 -11.78 5.71 5.19
CA GLY A 23 -11.59 6.60 6.34
C GLY A 23 -10.41 6.22 7.24
N THR A 24 -9.52 5.33 6.77
CA THR A 24 -8.32 4.92 7.51
C THR A 24 -7.06 5.33 6.75
N THR A 25 -5.92 5.24 7.42
CA THR A 25 -4.61 5.54 6.82
C THR A 25 -3.70 4.33 6.93
N LEU A 26 -2.71 4.26 6.04
CA LEU A 26 -1.70 3.23 6.08
C LEU A 26 -0.99 3.16 7.45
N ALA A 27 -0.77 4.32 8.07
CA ALA A 27 -0.18 4.44 9.40
C ALA A 27 -1.10 3.92 10.51
N ALA A 28 -2.42 4.15 10.41
CA ALA A 28 -3.40 3.59 11.33
C ALA A 28 -3.41 2.06 11.25
N VAL A 29 -3.47 1.51 10.04
CA VAL A 29 -3.38 0.05 9.81
C VAL A 29 -2.07 -0.52 10.35
N SER A 30 -0.94 0.18 10.15
CA SER A 30 0.35 -0.24 10.70
C SER A 30 0.31 -0.32 12.24
N ARG A 31 -0.29 0.68 12.88
CA ARG A 31 -0.45 0.73 14.35
C ARG A 31 -1.36 -0.38 14.87
N GLU A 32 -2.47 -0.64 14.19
CA GLU A 32 -3.37 -1.75 14.55
C GLU A 32 -2.70 -3.12 14.39
N ALA A 33 -1.81 -3.25 13.41
CA ALA A 33 -0.99 -4.45 13.22
C ALA A 33 0.21 -4.55 14.18
N GLY A 34 0.42 -3.58 15.08
CA GLY A 34 1.58 -3.54 15.99
C GLY A 34 2.90 -3.22 15.29
N LEU A 35 2.85 -2.72 14.06
CA LEU A 35 4.02 -2.33 13.26
C LEU A 35 4.26 -0.82 13.36
N SER A 36 5.52 -0.40 13.23
CA SER A 36 5.85 1.02 13.11
C SER A 36 5.12 1.65 11.91
N SER A 37 4.62 2.88 12.04
CA SER A 37 3.85 3.58 11.00
C SER A 37 4.53 3.60 9.61
N SER A 38 5.86 3.54 9.61
CA SER A 38 6.70 3.56 8.40
C SER A 38 6.86 2.20 7.76
N THR A 39 6.64 1.10 8.48
CA THR A 39 6.95 -0.26 8.02
C THR A 39 6.05 -0.66 6.86
N LEU A 40 4.72 -0.54 7.03
CA LEU A 40 3.77 -0.90 5.98
C LEU A 40 3.94 -0.02 4.73
N ALA A 41 4.29 1.26 4.93
CA ALA A 41 4.54 2.20 3.85
C ALA A 41 5.80 1.82 3.07
N ASN A 42 6.88 1.49 3.76
CA ASN A 42 8.13 1.08 3.13
C ASN A 42 7.97 -0.25 2.37
N THR A 43 7.22 -1.20 2.91
CA THR A 43 6.93 -2.48 2.22
C THR A 43 6.15 -2.27 0.93
N LEU A 44 5.13 -1.40 0.96
CA LEU A 44 4.33 -1.10 -0.23
C LEU A 44 5.07 -0.25 -1.27
N SER A 45 6.03 0.57 -0.85
CA SER A 45 6.87 1.35 -1.77
C SER A 45 8.03 0.57 -2.39
N ARG A 46 8.37 -0.62 -1.85
CA ARG A 46 9.50 -1.44 -2.30
C ARG A 46 9.06 -2.74 -3.00
N ALA A 47 7.80 -3.12 -2.87
CA ALA A 47 7.19 -4.26 -3.55
C ALA A 47 7.11 -4.06 -5.07
#